data_AF-A0A1Q9AY36-F1
#
_entry.id   AF-A0A1Q9AY36-F1
#
_cell.length_a   1.000
_cell.length_b   1.000
_cell.length_c   1.000
_cell.angle_alpha   90.00
_cell.angle_beta   90.00
_cell.angle_gamma   90.00
#
_symmetry.space_group_name_H-M   'P 1'
#
loop_
_entity.id
_entity.type
_entity.pdbx_description
1 polymer ?
#
loop_
_entity_poly.entity_id
_entity_poly.type
_entity_poly.pdbx_seq_one_letter_code
_entity_poly.pdbx_strand_id
1 'polypeptide(L)'
;MKMLTEREVAELLRCSQSKIRRLRRAGELAYIPGRPVLIDEMDLAAYLGRQKRQERLPVSPPSETNTIADDARAWALAQVIKPKKRRK
;
A
#
# COMPACT_ATOMS: atom_id res chain seq x y z
N MET A 1 -15.27 16.29 23.07
CA MET A 1 -14.12 15.50 22.61
C MET A 1 -13.89 14.41 23.63
N LYS A 2 -14.06 13.15 23.22
CA LYS A 2 -13.95 12.00 24.11
C LYS A 2 -12.57 11.40 23.94
N MET A 3 -11.83 11.30 25.04
CA MET A 3 -10.52 10.66 25.08
C MET A 3 -10.72 9.20 25.49
N LEU A 4 -10.17 8.30 24.67
CA LEU A 4 -10.27 6.86 24.88
C LEU A 4 -8.88 6.31 25.19
N THR A 5 -8.82 5.37 26.12
CA THR A 5 -7.60 4.62 26.42
C THR A 5 -7.35 3.56 25.34
N GLU A 6 -6.11 3.06 25.25
CA GLU A 6 -5.78 1.95 24.34
C GLU A 6 -6.70 0.74 24.51
N ARG A 7 -7.10 0.44 25.75
CA ARG A 7 -7.99 -0.69 26.06
C ARG A 7 -9.38 -0.47 25.50
N GLU A 8 -9.96 0.70 25.73
CA GLU A 8 -11.30 1.03 25.22
C GLU A 8 -11.32 1.05 23.70
N VAL A 9 -10.29 1.61 23.06
CA VAL A 9 -10.16 1.57 21.60
C VAL A 9 -10.05 0.13 21.09
N ALA A 10 -9.30 -0.73 21.78
CA ALA A 10 -9.16 -2.13 21.42
C ALA A 10 -10.52 -2.87 21.52
N GLU A 11 -11.30 -2.59 22.56
CA GLU A 11 -12.66 -3.15 22.73
C GLU A 11 -13.62 -2.66 21.64
N LEU A 12 -13.61 -1.36 21.32
CA LEU A 12 -14.42 -0.75 20.26
C LEU A 12 -14.11 -1.34 18.88
N LEU A 13 -12.83 -1.51 18.56
CA LEU A 13 -12.37 -2.10 17.30
C LEU A 13 -12.42 -3.64 17.32
N ARG A 14 -12.83 -4.26 18.43
CA ARG A 14 -12.81 -5.72 18.64
C ARG A 14 -11.47 -6.36 18.28
N CYS A 15 -10.38 -5.75 18.71
CA CYS A 15 -9.02 -6.21 18.44
C CYS A 15 -8.15 -6.23 19.70
N SER A 16 -6.94 -6.78 19.60
CA SER A 16 -6.01 -6.80 20.72
C SER A 16 -5.33 -5.43 20.92
N GLN A 17 -4.95 -5.13 22.17
CA GLN A 17 -4.14 -3.94 22.49
C GLN A 17 -2.80 -3.93 21.74
N SER A 18 -2.23 -5.10 21.46
CA SER A 18 -1.01 -5.23 20.65
C SER A 18 -1.19 -4.67 19.24
N LYS A 19 -2.39 -4.81 18.64
CA LYS A 19 -2.71 -4.18 17.35
C LYS A 19 -2.70 -2.67 17.47
N ILE A 20 -3.33 -2.10 18.50
CA ILE A 20 -3.34 -0.64 18.73
C ILE A 20 -1.92 -0.10 18.91
N ARG A 21 -1.08 -0.78 19.71
CA ARG A 21 0.34 -0.43 19.87
C ARG A 21 1.10 -0.46 18.55
N ARG A 22 0.83 -1.44 17.69
CA ARG A 22 1.42 -1.52 16.36
C ARG A 22 1.00 -0.34 15.49
N LEU A 23 -0.29 -0.04 15.42
CA LEU A 23 -0.82 1.09 14.64
C LEU A 23 -0.22 2.43 15.08
N ARG A 24 -0.07 2.62 16.40
CA ARG A 24 0.61 3.79 16.95
C ARG A 24 2.07 3.87 16.56
N ARG A 25 2.83 2.77 16.72
CA ARG A 25 4.26 2.72 16.37
C ARG A 25 4.50 2.90 14.87
N ALA A 26 3.57 2.43 14.04
CA ALA A 26 3.58 2.63 12.60
C ALA A 26 3.17 4.06 12.17
N GLY A 27 2.67 4.89 13.09
CA GLY A 27 2.18 6.24 12.78
C GLY A 27 0.82 6.26 12.08
N GLU A 28 0.08 5.15 12.04
CA GLU A 28 -1.22 5.06 11.37
C GLU A 28 -2.37 5.64 12.20
N LEU A 29 -2.22 5.61 13.53
CA LEU A 29 -3.18 6.10 14.51
C LEU A 29 -2.55 7.17 15.39
N ALA A 30 -3.15 8.37 15.37
CA ALA A 30 -2.73 9.48 16.21
C ALA A 30 -3.05 9.19 17.68
N TYR A 31 -2.17 9.65 18.57
CA TYR A 31 -2.30 9.44 20.00
C TYR A 31 -1.64 10.58 20.78
N ILE A 32 -2.09 10.78 22.01
CA ILE A 32 -1.54 11.74 22.95
C ILE A 32 -0.62 10.98 23.92
N PRO A 33 0.68 11.29 23.97
CA PRO A 33 1.61 10.62 24.87
C PRO A 33 1.27 10.92 26.34
N GLY A 34 1.31 9.89 27.18
CA GLY A 34 0.96 9.98 28.61
C GLY A 34 0.95 8.61 29.29
N ARG A 35 0.62 8.57 30.59
CA ARG A 35 0.33 7.32 31.33
C ARG A 35 -1.06 7.45 31.98
N PRO A 36 -2.12 6.85 31.42
CA PRO A 36 -2.19 6.01 30.22
C PRO A 36 -2.12 6.80 28.91
N VAL A 37 -1.88 6.11 27.78
CA VAL A 37 -2.00 6.74 26.45
C VAL A 37 -3.46 6.94 26.09
N LEU A 38 -3.74 8.12 25.57
CA LEU A 38 -5.07 8.53 25.13
C LEU A 38 -5.09 8.68 23.60
N ILE A 39 -6.23 8.32 23.03
CA ILE A 39 -6.55 8.42 21.62
C ILE A 39 -7.86 9.22 21.53
N ASP A 40 -7.89 10.24 20.69
CA ASP A 40 -9.13 10.98 20.45
C ASP A 40 -10.08 10.11 19.62
N GLU A 41 -11.36 10.10 20.00
CA GLU A 41 -12.43 9.46 19.22
C GLU A 41 -12.48 9.97 17.77
N MET A 42 -12.17 11.26 17.55
CA MET A 42 -12.10 11.84 16.20
C MET A 42 -10.98 11.25 15.36
N ASP A 43 -9.81 11.02 15.96
CA ASP A 43 -8.66 10.40 15.28
C ASP A 43 -8.94 8.93 14.94
N LEU A 44 -9.63 8.22 15.84
CA LEU A 44 -10.09 6.85 15.60
C LEU A 44 -11.08 6.81 14.41
N ALA A 45 -12.04 7.74 14.37
CA ALA A 45 -12.97 7.85 13.25
C ALA A 45 -12.25 8.18 11.94
N ALA A 46 -11.24 9.07 11.97
CA ALA A 46 -10.43 9.38 10.81
C ALA A 46 -9.63 8.16 10.30
N TYR A 47 -9.08 7.36 11.22
CA TYR A 47 -8.42 6.10 10.86
C TYR A 47 -9.39 5.12 10.16
N LEU A 48 -10.60 4.93 10.70
CA LEU A 48 -11.63 4.09 10.08
C LEU A 48 -12.06 4.61 8.70
N GLY A 49 -12.17 5.93 8.54
CA GLY A 49 -12.47 6.58 7.26
C GLY A 49 -11.39 6.34 6.20
N ARG A 50 -10.10 6.37 6.60
CA ARG A 50 -8.98 6.07 5.70
C ARG A 50 -8.98 4.60 5.24
N GLN A 51 -9.26 3.66 6.14
CA GLN A 51 -9.27 2.23 5.83
C GLN A 51 -10.35 1.86 4.78
N LYS A 52 -11.54 2.44 4.87
CA LYS A 52 -12.61 2.23 3.87
C LYS A 52 -12.25 2.69 2.46
N ARG A 53 -11.27 3.59 2.30
CA ARG A 53 -10.84 4.12 0.98
C ARG A 53 -9.87 3.19 0.26
N GLN A 54 -9.18 2.28 0.95
CA GLN A 54 -8.23 1.36 0.30
C GLN A 54 -8.91 0.25 -0.53
N GLU A 55 -10.22 0.00 -0.36
CA GLU A 55 -10.96 -0.96 -1.18
C GLU A 55 -11.26 -0.47 -2.61
N ARG A 56 -10.97 0.80 -2.95
CA ARG A 56 -11.25 1.31 -4.30
C ARG A 56 -10.28 2.40 -4.75
N LEU A 57 -9.06 2.00 -5.06
CA LEU A 57 -8.36 2.59 -6.20
C LEU A 57 -8.07 1.44 -7.17
N PRO A 58 -8.63 1.45 -8.40
CA PRO A 58 -8.09 0.58 -9.42
C PRO A 58 -6.62 0.98 -9.55
N VAL A 59 -5.73 0.03 -9.27
CA VAL A 59 -4.34 0.13 -9.66
C VAL A 59 -4.41 0.26 -11.18
N SER A 60 -4.39 1.49 -11.70
CA SER A 60 -4.09 1.69 -13.11
C SER A 60 -2.74 0.98 -13.31
N PRO A 61 -2.64 0.01 -14.23
CA PRO A 61 -1.38 -0.64 -14.50
C PRO A 61 -0.35 0.47 -14.78
N PRO A 62 0.92 0.32 -14.36
CA PRO A 62 1.96 1.26 -14.73
C PRO A 62 2.02 1.32 -16.26
N SER A 63 1.40 2.35 -16.81
CA SER A 63 1.64 2.83 -18.16
C SER A 63 3.05 3.40 -18.16
N GLU A 64 3.84 3.01 -19.17
CA GLU A 64 5.13 3.63 -19.57
C GLU A 64 6.46 3.06 -19.05
N THR A 65 6.64 1.73 -19.01
CA THR A 65 7.99 1.14 -19.13
C THR A 65 8.08 -0.04 -20.09
N ASN A 66 7.34 -0.02 -21.21
CA ASN A 66 7.43 -1.04 -22.26
C ASN A 66 8.35 -0.67 -23.43
N THR A 67 9.15 0.39 -23.35
CA THR A 67 10.03 0.77 -24.47
C THR A 67 11.29 -0.10 -24.61
N ILE A 68 11.73 -0.81 -23.56
CA ILE A 68 12.95 -1.63 -23.60
C ILE A 68 12.65 -3.08 -24.06
N ALA A 69 11.44 -3.59 -23.82
CA ALA A 69 11.08 -4.97 -24.13
C ALA A 69 10.77 -5.21 -25.62
N ASP A 70 10.25 -4.19 -26.32
CA ASP A 70 10.00 -4.26 -27.77
C ASP A 70 11.30 -4.30 -28.60
N ASP A 71 12.36 -3.66 -28.11
CA ASP A 71 13.65 -3.57 -28.81
C ASP A 71 14.37 -4.95 -28.86
N ALA A 72 14.31 -5.72 -27.77
CA ALA A 72 14.88 -7.07 -27.71
C ALA A 72 14.17 -8.05 -28.66
N ARG A 73 12.84 -7.96 -28.81
CA ARG A 73 12.07 -8.79 -29.74
C ARG A 73 12.33 -8.43 -31.20
N ALA A 74 12.44 -7.13 -31.50
CA ALA A 74 12.80 -6.64 -32.83
C ALA A 74 14.19 -7.11 -33.26
N TRP A 75 15.18 -7.03 -32.35
CA TRP A 75 16.54 -7.51 -32.61
C TRP A 75 16.60 -9.02 -32.88
N ALA A 76 15.82 -9.82 -32.16
CA ALA A 76 15.78 -11.26 -32.33
C ALA A 76 15.24 -11.69 -33.72
N LEU A 77 14.19 -11.04 -34.22
CA LEU A 77 13.63 -11.36 -35.55
C LEU A 77 14.59 -11.05 -36.70
N ALA A 78 15.37 -9.97 -36.58
CA ALA A 78 16.35 -9.60 -37.60
C ALA A 78 17.49 -10.64 -37.75
N GLN A 79 17.86 -11.34 -36.67
CA GLN A 79 18.93 -12.36 -36.71
C GLN A 79 18.47 -13.68 -37.32
N VAL A 80 17.18 -14.01 -37.22
CA VAL A 80 16.62 -15.26 -37.77
C VAL A 80 16.48 -15.19 -39.29
N ILE A 81 16.26 -14.00 -39.85
CA ILE A 81 16.15 -13.79 -41.30
C ILE A 81 17.54 -13.49 -41.89
N LYS A 82 18.43 -14.49 -41.95
CA LYS A 82 19.65 -14.41 -42.78
C LYS A 82 19.41 -15.05 -44.14
N PRO A 83 19.45 -14.32 -45.27
CA PRO A 83 19.35 -14.93 -46.58
C PRO A 83 20.58 -15.78 -46.86
N LYS A 84 20.36 -17.07 -47.16
CA LYS A 84 21.40 -18.02 -47.57
C LYS A 84 21.98 -17.55 -48.91
N LYS A 85 23.18 -16.94 -48.90
CA LYS A 85 23.93 -16.58 -50.11
C LYS A 85 24.09 -17.84 -50.98
N ARG A 86 23.40 -17.91 -52.11
CA ARG A 86 23.63 -18.91 -53.15
C ARG A 86 24.99 -18.58 -53.77
N ARG A 87 26.00 -19.42 -53.52
CA ARG A 87 27.29 -19.35 -54.21
C ARG A 87 27.06 -19.75 -55.67
N LYS A 88 27.61 -18.95 -56.59
CA LYS A 88 27.57 -19.11 -58.04
C LYS A 88 28.59 -20.15 -58.47
#